data_AF-A0A946B200-F1
#
_entry.id   AF-A0A946B200-F1
#
_cell.length_a   1.000
_cell.length_b   1.000
_cell.length_c   1.000
_cell.angle_alpha   90.00
_cell.angle_beta   90.00
_cell.angle_gamma   90.00
#
_symmetry.space_group_name_H-M   'P 1'
#
loop_
_entity.id
_entity.type
_entity.pdbx_description
1 polymer ?
#
loop_
_entity_poly.entity_id
_entity_poly.type
_entity_poly.pdbx_seq_one_letter_code
_entity_poly.pdbx_strand_id
1 'polypeptide(L)'
;MTESAFIPPKLTMRVGIAGHLPEKLEHWDQATLLQNIKGALKFVTETMDGANAENGRYSANETPYKQDGFNLRFMTTLAPGASQIASKAAKEAGYSIHAILPAKKEKYLEHLESDFRQDFEAWFEPDMLRSNLALDHELTTDKDEAFRRAGYLMIAHVDVLIVVWNGQERDKKTNRIAYEPAGSTTDIVAEAQRRGVEIIWIQHGTLHRYKDNNPPDNPEADFAWDPIALDGQDNTAADDLRGNLLSILAAPTTGLALEGLQGFRKLKLRKRSYAFVYNFVVSALAWRRPSGRLELRLAENRAAWSASMALAKDIGGQKYAASLRESLLER
;
A
#
# COMPACT_ATOMS: atom_id res chain seq x y z
N MET A 1 37.20 -13.87 6.70
CA MET A 1 35.93 -13.81 5.95
C MET A 1 35.29 -12.48 6.29
N THR A 2 35.13 -11.57 5.32
CA THR A 2 34.46 -10.29 5.57
C THR A 2 32.96 -10.53 5.53
N GLU A 3 32.28 -10.33 6.66
CA GLU A 3 30.81 -10.42 6.77
C GLU A 3 30.16 -9.63 5.63
N SER A 4 29.21 -10.28 4.96
CA SER A 4 28.38 -9.61 3.97
C SER A 4 27.67 -8.46 4.65
N ALA A 5 27.71 -7.34 3.96
CA ALA A 5 27.21 -6.06 4.39
C ALA A 5 25.68 -5.96 4.18
N PHE A 6 25.12 -6.93 3.45
CA PHE A 6 23.70 -7.03 3.16
C PHE A 6 22.92 -7.44 4.40
N ILE A 7 22.00 -6.56 4.85
CA ILE A 7 21.01 -6.88 5.88
C ILE A 7 19.73 -7.26 5.14
N PRO A 8 19.29 -8.53 5.19
CA PRO A 8 18.07 -8.96 4.52
C PRO A 8 16.86 -8.17 5.05
N PRO A 9 15.97 -7.69 4.17
CA PRO A 9 14.72 -7.07 4.61
C PRO A 9 13.84 -8.09 5.34
N LYS A 10 12.95 -7.63 6.21
CA LYS A 10 11.95 -8.51 6.84
C LYS A 10 10.79 -8.75 5.87
N LEU A 11 10.38 -10.01 5.71
CA LEU A 11 9.22 -10.38 4.91
C LEU A 11 7.99 -9.61 5.41
N THR A 12 7.30 -8.87 4.54
CA THR A 12 6.23 -7.94 4.95
C THR A 12 5.11 -7.95 3.92
N MET A 13 3.87 -8.03 4.39
CA MET A 13 2.66 -7.87 3.58
C MET A 13 1.87 -6.65 4.04
N ARG A 14 1.39 -5.85 3.09
CA ARG A 14 0.63 -4.62 3.33
C ARG A 14 -0.78 -4.79 2.79
N VAL A 15 -1.76 -4.78 3.68
CA VAL A 15 -3.18 -4.97 3.35
C VAL A 15 -3.89 -3.64 3.50
N GLY A 16 -4.57 -3.18 2.46
CA GLY A 16 -5.43 -2.00 2.47
C GLY A 16 -6.89 -2.33 2.73
N ILE A 17 -7.68 -1.31 3.08
CA ILE A 17 -9.14 -1.40 3.13
C ILE A 17 -9.79 -0.21 2.41
N ALA A 18 -10.77 -0.50 1.58
CA ALA A 18 -11.76 0.46 1.10
C ALA A 18 -13.16 -0.12 1.32
N GLY A 19 -14.15 0.70 1.58
CA GLY A 19 -15.50 0.18 1.71
C GLY A 19 -16.56 1.18 2.09
N HIS A 20 -17.78 0.67 2.17
CA HIS A 20 -18.98 1.43 2.45
C HIS A 20 -18.94 2.16 3.79
N LEU A 21 -19.52 3.37 3.77
CA LEU A 21 -19.87 4.13 4.95
C LEU A 21 -21.04 3.46 5.70
N PRO A 22 -21.26 3.80 6.98
CA PRO A 22 -22.26 3.15 7.85
C PRO A 22 -23.66 3.06 7.25
N GLU A 23 -24.15 4.12 6.59
CA GLU A 23 -25.49 4.18 5.97
C GLU A 23 -25.66 3.16 4.84
N LYS A 24 -24.57 2.78 4.16
CA LYS A 24 -24.58 1.75 3.11
C LYS A 24 -24.39 0.33 3.66
N LEU A 25 -24.15 0.20 4.96
CA LEU A 25 -23.99 -1.07 5.68
C LEU A 25 -25.22 -1.46 6.52
N GLU A 26 -26.26 -0.62 6.60
CA GLU A 26 -27.43 -0.87 7.47
C GLU A 26 -28.14 -2.21 7.19
N HIS A 27 -28.15 -2.65 5.93
CA HIS A 27 -28.78 -3.91 5.53
C HIS A 27 -27.85 -5.13 5.60
N TRP A 28 -26.60 -4.92 6.00
CA TRP A 28 -25.64 -6.00 6.13
C TRP A 28 -25.78 -6.66 7.50
N ASP A 29 -25.76 -7.99 7.51
CA ASP A 29 -25.52 -8.70 8.75
C ASP A 29 -24.09 -8.41 9.23
N GLN A 30 -23.98 -7.64 10.31
CA GLN A 30 -22.71 -7.19 10.87
C GLN A 30 -21.85 -8.36 11.34
N ALA A 31 -22.46 -9.45 11.84
CA ALA A 31 -21.74 -10.64 12.27
C ALA A 31 -21.07 -11.33 11.08
N THR A 32 -21.82 -11.55 10.00
CA THR A 32 -21.31 -12.11 8.75
C THR A 32 -20.26 -11.21 8.10
N LEU A 33 -20.48 -9.89 8.05
CA LEU A 33 -19.47 -8.95 7.54
C LEU A 33 -18.14 -9.06 8.31
N LEU A 34 -18.20 -9.01 9.65
CA LEU A 34 -17.02 -9.14 10.49
C LEU A 34 -16.33 -10.50 10.30
N GLN A 35 -17.10 -11.58 10.18
CA GLN A 35 -16.57 -12.92 9.93
C GLN A 35 -15.82 -12.98 8.59
N ASN A 36 -16.36 -12.39 7.52
CA ASN A 36 -15.69 -12.37 6.22
C ASN A 36 -14.42 -11.51 6.22
N ILE A 37 -14.45 -10.35 6.88
CA ILE A 37 -13.25 -9.53 7.08
C ILE A 37 -12.18 -10.34 7.81
N LYS A 38 -12.56 -11.03 8.90
CA LYS A 38 -11.64 -11.91 9.64
C LYS A 38 -11.14 -13.06 8.78
N GLY A 39 -11.99 -13.65 7.94
CA GLY A 39 -11.64 -14.67 6.97
C GLY A 39 -10.59 -14.19 5.96
N ALA A 40 -10.78 -13.01 5.37
CA ALA A 40 -9.84 -12.40 4.44
C ALA A 40 -8.48 -12.12 5.10
N LEU A 41 -8.47 -11.53 6.29
CA LEU A 41 -7.25 -11.26 7.06
C LEU A 41 -6.52 -12.56 7.44
N LYS A 42 -7.27 -13.58 7.88
CA LYS A 42 -6.73 -14.90 8.21
C LYS A 42 -6.09 -15.55 6.98
N PHE A 43 -6.76 -15.51 5.84
CA PHE A 43 -6.23 -16.05 4.58
C PHE A 43 -4.88 -15.41 4.20
N VAL A 44 -4.76 -14.09 4.33
CA VAL A 44 -3.50 -13.38 4.07
C VAL A 44 -2.42 -13.78 5.09
N THR A 45 -2.76 -13.87 6.37
CA THR A 45 -1.83 -14.31 7.42
C THR A 45 -1.31 -15.73 7.18
N GLU A 46 -2.19 -16.69 6.87
CA GLU A 46 -1.78 -18.07 6.59
C GLU A 46 -0.91 -18.18 5.34
N THR A 47 -1.17 -17.34 4.33
CA THR A 47 -0.30 -17.24 3.15
C THR A 47 1.10 -16.74 3.53
N MET A 48 1.19 -15.77 4.43
CA MET A 48 2.46 -15.24 4.94
C MET A 48 3.22 -16.24 5.81
N ASP A 49 2.51 -17.05 6.61
CA ASP A 49 3.11 -18.16 7.35
C ASP A 49 3.77 -19.17 6.39
N GLY A 50 3.07 -19.54 5.31
CA GLY A 50 3.61 -20.40 4.25
C GLY A 50 4.86 -19.79 3.61
N ALA A 51 4.78 -18.53 3.19
CA ALA A 51 5.92 -17.81 2.59
C ALA A 51 7.12 -17.73 3.55
N ASN A 52 6.88 -17.51 4.84
CA ASN A 52 7.92 -17.45 5.85
C ASN A 52 8.56 -18.83 6.10
N ALA A 53 7.77 -19.90 6.09
CA ALA A 53 8.27 -21.27 6.18
C ALA A 53 9.16 -21.64 4.98
N GLU A 54 8.78 -21.22 3.77
CA GLU A 54 9.62 -21.36 2.58
C GLU A 54 10.90 -20.53 2.67
N ASN A 55 10.80 -19.27 3.13
CA ASN A 55 11.97 -18.42 3.38
C ASN A 55 12.95 -19.05 4.39
N GLY A 56 12.45 -19.80 5.37
CA GLY A 56 13.25 -20.57 6.33
C GLY A 56 14.08 -21.71 5.71
N ARG A 57 13.79 -22.13 4.47
CA ARG A 57 14.54 -23.19 3.77
C ARG A 57 15.84 -22.71 3.15
N TYR A 58 16.02 -21.40 2.96
CA TYR A 58 17.26 -20.84 2.44
C TYR A 58 18.37 -20.86 3.48
N SER A 59 19.62 -20.96 3.02
CA SER A 59 20.77 -20.75 3.92
C SER A 59 20.87 -19.29 4.36
N ALA A 60 21.46 -19.03 5.53
CA ALA A 60 21.54 -17.68 6.12
C ALA A 60 22.21 -16.64 5.18
N ASN A 61 23.10 -17.08 4.28
CA ASN A 61 23.80 -16.20 3.33
C ASN A 61 23.04 -16.01 2.00
N GLU A 62 21.98 -16.78 1.75
CA GLU A 62 21.24 -16.78 0.49
C GLU A 62 19.80 -16.28 0.66
N THR A 63 19.32 -16.23 1.90
CA THR A 63 17.94 -15.87 2.23
C THR A 63 17.55 -14.50 1.66
N PRO A 64 16.42 -14.39 0.93
CA PRO A 64 15.92 -13.12 0.44
C PRO A 64 15.42 -12.23 1.57
N TYR A 65 14.88 -12.83 2.64
CA TYR A 65 14.35 -12.12 3.80
C TYR A 65 14.99 -12.59 5.10
N LYS A 66 14.95 -11.74 6.12
CA LYS A 66 15.38 -12.09 7.47
C LYS A 66 14.54 -13.26 7.99
N GLN A 67 15.19 -14.27 8.58
CA GLN A 67 14.55 -15.50 9.06
C GLN A 67 14.06 -15.37 10.52
N ASP A 68 13.51 -14.22 10.89
CA ASP A 68 12.96 -13.93 12.23
C ASP A 68 11.46 -13.62 12.20
N GLY A 69 10.76 -14.23 11.24
CA GLY A 69 9.33 -14.06 10.99
C GLY A 69 9.02 -12.96 9.98
N PHE A 70 7.75 -12.59 9.90
CA PHE A 70 7.24 -11.58 8.97
C PHE A 70 6.55 -10.43 9.69
N ASN A 71 6.16 -9.41 8.94
CA ASN A 71 5.31 -8.32 9.40
C ASN A 71 4.01 -8.29 8.60
N LEU A 72 2.93 -7.96 9.30
CA LEU A 72 1.63 -7.68 8.71
C LEU A 72 1.29 -6.22 8.97
N ARG A 73 1.08 -5.45 7.91
CA ARG A 73 0.71 -4.03 8.00
C ARG A 73 -0.68 -3.83 7.44
N PHE A 74 -1.53 -3.16 8.20
CA PHE A 74 -2.87 -2.80 7.76
C PHE A 74 -2.93 -1.30 7.48
N MET A 75 -3.18 -0.92 6.23
CA MET A 75 -3.25 0.46 5.75
C MET A 75 -4.72 0.87 5.67
N THR A 76 -5.07 2.02 6.25
CA THR A 76 -6.47 2.47 6.31
C THR A 76 -6.55 3.99 6.28
N THR A 77 -7.65 4.53 5.75
CA THR A 77 -7.98 5.95 5.87
C THR A 77 -8.75 6.28 7.14
N LEU A 78 -9.09 5.26 7.94
CA LEU A 78 -9.97 5.37 9.12
C LEU A 78 -11.32 6.03 8.79
N ALA A 79 -11.82 5.83 7.57
CA ALA A 79 -13.20 6.21 7.23
C ALA A 79 -14.20 5.47 8.14
N PRO A 80 -15.32 6.09 8.53
CA PRO A 80 -16.40 5.41 9.23
C PRO A 80 -16.91 4.17 8.46
N GLY A 81 -17.49 3.21 9.18
CA GLY A 81 -18.06 2.00 8.59
C GLY A 81 -17.04 0.90 8.37
N ALA A 82 -16.96 0.37 7.15
CA ALA A 82 -16.18 -0.83 6.83
C ALA A 82 -14.69 -0.70 7.21
N SER A 83 -14.10 0.48 6.99
CA SER A 83 -12.69 0.73 7.29
C SER A 83 -12.38 0.63 8.78
N GLN A 84 -13.25 1.14 9.67
CA GLN A 84 -13.07 1.00 11.12
C GLN A 84 -13.28 -0.44 11.60
N ILE A 85 -14.32 -1.13 11.10
CA ILE A 85 -14.58 -2.55 11.41
C ILE A 85 -13.37 -3.41 11.04
N ALA A 86 -12.84 -3.23 9.83
CA ALA A 86 -11.69 -3.97 9.34
C ALA A 86 -10.40 -3.62 10.09
N SER A 87 -10.21 -2.35 10.45
CA SER A 87 -9.02 -1.92 11.21
C SER A 87 -9.00 -2.57 12.59
N LYS A 88 -10.16 -2.67 13.27
CA LYS A 88 -10.29 -3.38 14.55
C LYS A 88 -10.00 -4.87 14.40
N ALA A 89 -10.60 -5.53 13.41
CA ALA A 89 -10.34 -6.94 13.14
C ALA A 89 -8.87 -7.22 12.81
N ALA A 90 -8.22 -6.35 12.04
CA ALA A 90 -6.80 -6.45 11.72
C ALA A 90 -5.91 -6.29 12.97
N LYS A 91 -6.26 -5.34 13.86
CA LYS A 91 -5.55 -5.14 15.12
C LYS A 91 -5.64 -6.38 16.02
N GLU A 92 -6.84 -6.95 16.16
CA GLU A 92 -7.07 -8.21 16.87
C GLU A 92 -6.29 -9.38 16.27
N ALA A 93 -6.10 -9.40 14.94
CA ALA A 93 -5.31 -10.39 14.23
C ALA A 93 -3.79 -10.15 14.27
N GLY A 94 -3.32 -9.14 15.02
CA GLY A 94 -1.89 -8.86 15.20
C GLY A 94 -1.25 -7.97 14.12
N TYR A 95 -2.04 -7.34 13.25
CA TYR A 95 -1.52 -6.40 12.26
C TYR A 95 -1.09 -5.09 12.93
N SER A 96 0.00 -4.50 12.43
CA SER A 96 0.33 -3.11 12.77
C SER A 96 -0.50 -2.16 11.93
N ILE A 97 -1.27 -1.28 12.57
CA ILE A 97 -2.19 -0.37 11.88
C ILE A 97 -1.47 0.92 11.47
N HIS A 98 -1.63 1.32 10.22
CA HIS A 98 -1.05 2.52 9.64
C HIS A 98 -2.16 3.36 9.00
N ALA A 99 -2.37 4.57 9.53
CA ALA A 99 -3.41 5.46 9.03
C ALA A 99 -2.87 6.44 7.98
N ILE A 100 -3.61 6.66 6.89
CA ILE A 100 -3.39 7.72 5.91
C ILE A 100 -4.64 8.61 5.89
N LEU A 101 -4.55 9.78 6.52
CA LEU A 101 -5.67 10.67 6.72
C LEU A 101 -5.76 11.69 5.58
N PRO A 102 -6.98 12.04 5.12
CA PRO A 102 -7.19 13.04 4.06
C PRO A 102 -6.82 14.45 4.50
N ALA A 103 -6.78 14.72 5.81
CA ALA A 103 -6.33 15.97 6.39
C ALA A 103 -5.69 15.73 7.75
N LYS A 104 -5.17 16.80 8.37
CA LYS A 104 -4.72 16.79 9.78
C LYS A 104 -5.82 16.27 10.69
N LYS A 105 -5.44 15.56 11.76
CA LYS A 105 -6.35 14.87 12.68
C LYS A 105 -7.49 15.78 13.15
N GLU A 106 -7.17 17.00 13.56
CA GLU A 106 -8.12 17.97 14.10
C GLU A 106 -9.17 18.36 13.05
N LYS A 107 -8.72 18.58 11.80
CA LYS A 107 -9.59 18.93 10.67
C LYS A 107 -10.44 17.77 10.20
N TYR A 108 -9.89 16.56 10.22
CA TYR A 108 -10.66 15.38 9.91
C TYR A 108 -11.74 15.12 10.96
N LEU A 109 -11.42 15.29 12.25
CA LEU A 109 -12.37 15.14 13.36
C LEU A 109 -13.55 16.13 13.27
N GLU A 110 -13.29 17.39 12.88
CA GLU A 110 -14.33 18.39 12.63
C GLU A 110 -15.35 17.92 11.58
N HIS A 111 -14.92 17.07 10.64
CA HIS A 111 -15.71 16.54 9.53
C HIS A 111 -16.44 15.22 9.81
N LEU A 112 -16.14 14.58 10.95
CA LEU A 112 -16.85 13.37 11.38
C LEU A 112 -18.13 13.74 12.14
N GLU A 113 -19.18 12.96 11.91
CA GLU A 113 -20.40 13.00 12.71
C GLU A 113 -20.09 12.64 14.17
N SER A 114 -20.88 13.17 15.12
CA SER A 114 -20.63 13.03 16.56
C SER A 114 -20.37 11.59 16.99
N ASP A 115 -21.13 10.66 16.42
CA ASP A 115 -21.17 9.26 16.84
C ASP A 115 -19.91 8.50 16.42
N PHE A 116 -19.15 9.01 15.43
CA PHE A 116 -17.91 8.41 14.95
C PHE A 116 -16.65 9.08 15.52
N ARG A 117 -16.79 10.22 16.22
CA ARG A 117 -15.63 10.97 16.75
C ARG A 117 -14.90 10.17 17.83
N GLN A 118 -15.63 9.60 18.77
CA GLN A 118 -15.04 8.84 19.87
C GLN A 118 -14.25 7.63 19.35
N ASP A 119 -14.84 6.87 18.43
CA ASP A 119 -14.20 5.70 17.81
C ASP A 119 -12.95 6.11 17.00
N PHE A 120 -13.01 7.24 16.30
CA PHE A 120 -11.85 7.77 15.59
C PHE A 120 -10.74 8.22 16.54
N GLU A 121 -11.08 8.93 17.62
CA GLU A 121 -10.10 9.40 18.62
C GLU A 121 -9.39 8.23 19.32
N ALA A 122 -10.13 7.14 19.61
CA ALA A 122 -9.58 5.94 20.22
C ALA A 122 -8.43 5.31 19.41
N TRP A 123 -8.37 5.51 18.08
CA TRP A 123 -7.24 5.06 17.27
C TRP A 123 -5.92 5.78 17.59
N PHE A 124 -5.97 6.96 18.19
CA PHE A 124 -4.78 7.74 18.56
C PHE A 124 -4.31 7.48 19.99
N GLU A 125 -4.98 6.60 20.72
CA GLU A 125 -4.46 6.10 21.99
C GLU A 125 -3.14 5.33 21.78
N PRO A 126 -2.29 5.25 22.82
CA PRO A 126 -1.05 4.49 22.76
C PRO A 126 -1.28 3.07 22.22
N ASP A 127 -0.33 2.60 21.43
CA ASP A 127 -0.31 1.25 20.82
C ASP A 127 -1.39 0.95 19.79
N MET A 128 -2.40 1.79 19.57
CA MET A 128 -3.45 1.52 18.58
C MET A 128 -2.94 1.69 17.15
N LEU A 129 -2.28 2.80 16.84
CA LEU A 129 -1.62 3.06 15.57
C LEU A 129 -0.11 2.90 15.66
N ARG A 130 0.47 2.22 14.65
CA ARG A 130 1.92 2.17 14.46
C ARG A 130 2.47 3.43 13.81
N SER A 131 1.71 4.01 12.88
CA SER A 131 1.98 5.33 12.32
C SER A 131 0.71 5.97 11.79
N ASN A 132 0.72 7.30 11.70
CA ASN A 132 -0.25 8.05 10.92
C ASN A 132 0.49 9.00 9.98
N LEU A 133 -0.07 9.21 8.80
CA LEU A 133 0.34 10.21 7.83
C LEU A 133 -0.90 11.03 7.49
N ALA A 134 -0.86 12.34 7.71
CA ALA A 134 -1.93 13.24 7.34
C ALA A 134 -1.51 14.06 6.12
N LEU A 135 -2.41 14.21 5.15
CA LEU A 135 -2.20 15.12 4.04
C LEU A 135 -2.45 16.58 4.47
N ASP A 136 -1.76 17.51 3.83
CA ASP A 136 -1.92 18.96 4.08
C ASP A 136 -3.05 19.53 3.20
N HIS A 137 -4.25 18.96 3.35
CA HIS A 137 -5.46 19.41 2.66
C HIS A 137 -6.44 20.07 3.63
N GLU A 138 -7.16 21.07 3.12
CA GLU A 138 -8.31 21.68 3.79
C GLU A 138 -9.60 21.01 3.30
N LEU A 139 -10.36 20.38 4.21
CA LEU A 139 -11.58 19.63 3.86
C LEU A 139 -12.79 20.51 3.50
N THR A 140 -12.66 21.83 3.58
CA THR A 140 -13.79 22.78 3.39
C THR A 140 -14.13 23.05 1.93
N THR A 141 -13.16 22.92 1.02
CA THR A 141 -13.33 23.32 -0.40
C THR A 141 -13.11 22.17 -1.39
N ASP A 142 -12.34 21.15 -1.00
CA ASP A 142 -11.96 20.06 -1.89
C ASP A 142 -11.96 18.70 -1.17
N LYS A 143 -13.08 18.45 -0.47
CA LYS A 143 -13.27 17.27 0.39
C LYS A 143 -13.02 15.98 -0.40
N ASP A 144 -13.74 15.79 -1.50
CA ASP A 144 -13.70 14.57 -2.30
C ASP A 144 -12.30 14.28 -2.84
N GLU A 145 -11.56 15.32 -3.25
CA GLU A 145 -10.16 15.18 -3.67
C GLU A 145 -9.23 14.79 -2.53
N ALA A 146 -9.42 15.35 -1.34
CA ALA A 146 -8.62 14.99 -0.18
C ALA A 146 -8.81 13.51 0.17
N PHE A 147 -10.05 13.00 0.14
CA PHE A 147 -10.35 11.57 0.30
C PHE A 147 -9.75 10.73 -0.82
N ARG A 148 -9.88 11.16 -2.08
CA ARG A 148 -9.27 10.49 -3.25
C ARG A 148 -7.77 10.37 -3.09
N ARG A 149 -7.07 11.45 -2.76
CA ARG A 149 -5.62 11.45 -2.57
C ARG A 149 -5.17 10.56 -1.43
N ALA A 150 -5.89 10.56 -0.31
CA ALA A 150 -5.59 9.65 0.80
C ALA A 150 -5.77 8.20 0.39
N GLY A 151 -6.87 7.88 -0.30
CA GLY A 151 -7.12 6.55 -0.83
C GLY A 151 -6.07 6.13 -1.86
N TYR A 152 -5.69 6.99 -2.80
CA TYR A 152 -4.67 6.71 -3.81
C TYR A 152 -3.29 6.51 -3.18
N LEU A 153 -2.95 7.32 -2.18
CA LEU A 153 -1.71 7.13 -1.43
C LEU A 153 -1.73 5.80 -0.66
N MET A 154 -2.87 5.41 -0.08
CA MET A 154 -3.04 4.08 0.50
C MET A 154 -2.84 2.98 -0.54
N ILE A 155 -3.46 3.08 -1.72
CA ILE A 155 -3.28 2.09 -2.79
C ILE A 155 -1.80 2.00 -3.22
N ALA A 156 -1.08 3.11 -3.28
CA ALA A 156 0.35 3.11 -3.58
C ALA A 156 1.21 2.38 -2.53
N HIS A 157 0.65 2.10 -1.34
CA HIS A 157 1.34 1.48 -0.22
C HIS A 157 0.83 0.09 0.14
N VAL A 158 -0.09 -0.51 -0.62
CA VAL A 158 -0.64 -1.85 -0.33
C VAL A 158 -0.24 -2.85 -1.39
N ASP A 159 -0.16 -4.11 -0.98
CA ASP A 159 0.07 -5.27 -1.84
C ASP A 159 -1.28 -5.95 -2.17
N VAL A 160 -2.22 -5.90 -1.21
CA VAL A 160 -3.58 -6.46 -1.31
C VAL A 160 -4.56 -5.42 -0.82
N LEU A 161 -5.70 -5.27 -1.50
CA LEU A 161 -6.81 -4.43 -1.06
C LEU A 161 -8.00 -5.31 -0.67
N ILE A 162 -8.47 -5.19 0.57
CA ILE A 162 -9.80 -5.67 0.95
C ILE A 162 -10.81 -4.59 0.58
N VAL A 163 -11.91 -4.97 -0.05
CA VAL A 163 -12.97 -4.06 -0.48
C VAL A 163 -14.31 -4.54 0.09
N VAL A 164 -15.01 -3.70 0.86
CA VAL A 164 -16.39 -3.99 1.32
C VAL A 164 -17.35 -3.11 0.53
N TRP A 165 -17.98 -3.68 -0.49
CA TRP A 165 -18.69 -2.88 -1.50
C TRP A 165 -19.79 -3.69 -2.18
N ASN A 166 -20.87 -3.04 -2.62
CA ASN A 166 -21.99 -3.71 -3.30
C ASN A 166 -21.86 -3.70 -4.83
N GLY A 167 -20.80 -3.11 -5.36
CA GLY A 167 -20.67 -2.81 -6.79
C GLY A 167 -21.21 -1.42 -7.12
N GLN A 168 -21.03 -1.01 -8.38
CA GLN A 168 -21.50 0.28 -8.87
C GLN A 168 -23.02 0.30 -8.89
N GLU A 169 -23.61 1.31 -8.24
CA GLU A 169 -25.04 1.55 -8.33
C GLU A 169 -25.38 1.98 -9.76
N ARG A 170 -26.43 1.39 -10.36
CA ARG A 170 -26.97 1.85 -11.64
C ARG A 170 -28.16 2.77 -11.39
N ASP A 171 -28.19 3.89 -12.10
CA ASP A 171 -29.34 4.79 -12.12
C ASP A 171 -30.57 4.01 -12.63
N LYS A 172 -31.59 3.92 -11.78
CA LYS A 172 -32.79 3.10 -12.02
C LYS A 172 -33.61 3.55 -13.24
N LYS A 173 -33.43 4.79 -13.70
CA LYS A 173 -34.19 5.38 -14.82
C LYS A 173 -33.44 5.23 -16.15
N THR A 174 -32.13 5.38 -16.12
CA THR A 174 -31.27 5.40 -17.32
C THR A 174 -30.50 4.11 -17.53
N ASN A 175 -30.49 3.22 -16.53
CA ASN A 175 -29.68 2.00 -16.46
C ASN A 175 -28.16 2.22 -16.62
N ARG A 176 -27.71 3.48 -16.52
CA ARG A 176 -26.29 3.85 -16.56
C ARG A 176 -25.69 3.73 -15.17
N ILE A 177 -24.38 3.52 -15.10
CA ILE A 177 -23.65 3.61 -13.83
C ILE A 177 -23.89 4.99 -13.23
N ALA A 178 -24.35 5.04 -11.98
CA ALA A 178 -24.57 6.27 -11.26
C ALA A 178 -23.22 6.98 -11.04
N TYR A 179 -23.24 8.30 -11.13
CA TYR A 179 -22.06 9.09 -10.80
C TYR A 179 -21.73 8.93 -9.32
N GLU A 180 -20.51 8.45 -9.02
CA GLU A 180 -19.97 8.44 -7.67
C GLU A 180 -18.94 9.57 -7.50
N PRO A 181 -18.91 10.26 -6.35
CA PRO A 181 -17.93 11.32 -6.09
C PRO A 181 -16.50 10.79 -6.09
N ALA A 182 -15.54 11.69 -6.30
CA ALA A 182 -14.11 11.38 -6.16
C ALA A 182 -13.81 10.86 -4.73
N GLY A 183 -12.93 9.86 -4.62
CA GLY A 183 -12.63 9.21 -3.35
C GLY A 183 -13.69 8.24 -2.84
N SER A 184 -14.73 7.97 -3.64
CA SER A 184 -15.66 6.86 -3.42
C SER A 184 -14.96 5.51 -3.50
N THR A 185 -15.59 4.46 -2.97
CA THR A 185 -15.07 3.09 -3.07
C THR A 185 -14.85 2.66 -4.52
N THR A 186 -15.73 3.07 -5.46
CA THR A 186 -15.55 2.80 -6.88
C THR A 186 -14.26 3.40 -7.43
N ASP A 187 -13.97 4.66 -7.08
CA ASP A 187 -12.76 5.38 -7.51
C ASP A 187 -11.50 4.69 -6.98
N ILE A 188 -11.52 4.25 -5.72
CA ILE A 188 -10.41 3.53 -5.09
C ILE A 188 -10.20 2.14 -5.70
N VAL A 189 -11.28 1.42 -6.02
CA VAL A 189 -11.21 0.11 -6.72
C VAL A 189 -10.61 0.29 -8.11
N ALA A 190 -11.05 1.32 -8.86
CA ALA A 190 -10.51 1.61 -10.18
C ALA A 190 -9.01 1.96 -10.15
N GLU A 191 -8.55 2.70 -9.14
CA GLU A 191 -7.13 2.96 -8.92
C GLU A 191 -6.35 1.68 -8.61
N ALA A 192 -6.87 0.82 -7.74
CA ALA A 192 -6.24 -0.45 -7.38
C ALA A 192 -6.09 -1.36 -8.61
N GLN A 193 -7.13 -1.46 -9.43
CA GLN A 193 -7.11 -2.20 -10.70
C GLN A 193 -6.04 -1.65 -11.64
N ARG A 194 -6.01 -0.32 -11.86
CA ARG A 194 -5.02 0.32 -12.75
C ARG A 194 -3.58 0.05 -12.32
N ARG A 195 -3.34 -0.17 -11.02
CA ARG A 195 -2.02 -0.49 -10.46
C ARG A 195 -1.73 -1.99 -10.39
N GLY A 196 -2.68 -2.85 -10.76
CA GLY A 196 -2.54 -4.30 -10.62
C GLY A 196 -2.46 -4.76 -9.16
N VAL A 197 -3.11 -4.05 -8.23
CA VAL A 197 -3.23 -4.48 -6.83
C VAL A 197 -4.21 -5.64 -6.77
N GLU A 198 -3.86 -6.69 -6.02
CA GLU A 198 -4.75 -7.83 -5.81
C GLU A 198 -5.94 -7.41 -4.92
N ILE A 199 -7.16 -7.73 -5.33
CA ILE A 199 -8.38 -7.29 -4.64
C ILE A 199 -9.16 -8.48 -4.08
N ILE A 200 -9.39 -8.45 -2.77
CA ILE A 200 -10.32 -9.33 -2.07
C ILE A 200 -11.61 -8.54 -1.82
N TRP A 201 -12.70 -8.96 -2.43
CA TRP A 201 -13.97 -8.26 -2.37
C TRP A 201 -14.96 -8.96 -1.45
N ILE A 202 -15.62 -8.20 -0.59
CA ILE A 202 -16.73 -8.65 0.24
C ILE A 202 -17.98 -7.97 -0.30
N GLN A 203 -18.92 -8.76 -0.82
CA GLN A 203 -20.21 -8.31 -1.35
C GLN A 203 -21.36 -9.00 -0.62
N HIS A 204 -22.27 -8.25 0.00
CA HIS A 204 -23.40 -8.80 0.76
C HIS A 204 -23.01 -9.94 1.73
N GLY A 205 -21.83 -9.82 2.38
CA GLY A 205 -21.33 -10.86 3.27
C GLY A 205 -20.84 -12.14 2.57
N THR A 206 -20.48 -12.08 1.30
CA THR A 206 -19.79 -13.15 0.57
C THR A 206 -18.41 -12.69 0.15
N LEU A 207 -17.42 -13.58 0.22
CA LEU A 207 -16.03 -13.30 -0.13
C LEU A 207 -15.75 -13.68 -1.59
N HIS A 208 -15.09 -12.78 -2.32
CA HIS A 208 -14.76 -12.90 -3.72
C HIS A 208 -13.34 -12.43 -3.98
N ARG A 209 -12.76 -12.93 -5.07
CA ARG A 209 -11.51 -12.44 -5.64
C ARG A 209 -11.86 -11.62 -6.87
N TYR A 210 -11.23 -10.46 -7.02
CA TYR A 210 -11.23 -9.80 -8.31
C TYR A 210 -10.36 -10.57 -9.28
N LYS A 211 -10.89 -10.86 -10.47
CA LYS A 211 -10.09 -11.37 -11.57
C LYS A 211 -10.32 -10.46 -12.76
N ASP A 212 -9.25 -9.80 -13.20
CA ASP A 212 -9.33 -9.00 -14.41
C ASP A 212 -9.48 -9.93 -15.62
N ASN A 213 -10.72 -10.09 -16.07
CA ASN A 213 -11.05 -10.84 -17.28
C ASN A 213 -11.16 -9.92 -18.50
N ASN A 214 -10.94 -8.60 -18.34
CA ASN A 214 -11.12 -7.64 -19.42
C ASN A 214 -9.77 -7.15 -19.95
N PRO A 215 -9.58 -7.11 -21.28
CA PRO A 215 -8.46 -6.38 -21.84
C PRO A 215 -8.58 -4.88 -21.48
N PRO A 216 -7.46 -4.15 -21.34
CA PRO A 216 -7.40 -2.75 -20.90
C PRO A 216 -8.23 -1.75 -21.75
N ASP A 217 -8.79 -2.21 -22.86
CA ASP A 217 -9.47 -1.41 -23.87
C ASP A 217 -11.00 -1.37 -23.68
N ASN A 218 -11.56 -2.12 -22.72
CA ASN A 218 -13.00 -2.13 -22.45
C ASN A 218 -13.35 -1.85 -20.97
N PRO A 219 -13.38 -0.57 -20.56
CA PRO A 219 -13.75 -0.16 -19.20
C PRO A 219 -15.26 -0.33 -18.90
N GLU A 220 -16.08 -0.70 -19.88
CA GLU A 220 -17.53 -0.94 -19.70
C GLU A 220 -17.88 -2.42 -19.49
N ALA A 221 -16.93 -3.35 -19.67
CA ALA A 221 -17.21 -4.76 -19.49
C ALA A 221 -17.47 -5.09 -18.01
N ASP A 222 -18.57 -5.80 -17.78
CA ASP A 222 -18.99 -6.21 -16.45
C ASP A 222 -17.83 -6.90 -15.71
N PHE A 223 -17.54 -6.40 -14.52
CA PHE A 223 -16.47 -6.92 -13.67
C PHE A 223 -16.68 -8.40 -13.40
N ALA A 224 -15.66 -9.23 -13.66
CA ALA A 224 -15.70 -10.64 -13.32
C ALA A 224 -15.12 -10.85 -11.92
N TRP A 225 -15.90 -11.52 -11.07
CA TRP A 225 -15.54 -11.78 -9.68
C TRP A 225 -15.71 -13.26 -9.39
N ASP A 226 -14.62 -13.90 -8.99
CA ASP A 226 -14.63 -15.32 -8.67
C ASP A 226 -14.94 -15.49 -7.18
N PRO A 227 -15.90 -16.34 -6.78
CA PRO A 227 -16.15 -16.60 -5.37
C PRO A 227 -14.92 -17.22 -4.71
N ILE A 228 -14.57 -16.75 -3.50
CA ILE A 228 -13.55 -17.39 -2.65
C ILE A 228 -14.30 -18.23 -1.63
N ALA A 229 -14.21 -19.55 -1.76
CA ALA A 229 -14.65 -20.44 -0.69
C ALA A 229 -13.65 -20.34 0.47
N LEU A 230 -14.15 -20.00 1.66
CA LEU A 230 -13.33 -19.95 2.88
C LEU A 230 -13.13 -21.33 3.52
N ASP A 231 -13.93 -22.33 3.11
CA ASP A 231 -14.06 -23.65 3.74
C ASP A 231 -14.25 -24.82 2.74
N GLY A 232 -14.11 -24.58 1.43
CA GLY A 232 -14.57 -25.48 0.37
C GLY A 232 -13.55 -26.50 -0.18
N GLN A 233 -14.07 -27.57 -0.79
CA GLN A 233 -13.30 -28.63 -1.47
C GLN A 233 -12.78 -28.24 -2.87
N ASP A 234 -13.29 -27.15 -3.45
CA ASP A 234 -12.80 -26.55 -4.70
C ASP A 234 -12.20 -25.17 -4.38
N ASN A 235 -10.90 -25.16 -4.12
CA ASN A 235 -10.15 -23.99 -3.68
C ASN A 235 -9.43 -23.27 -4.82
N THR A 236 -9.80 -23.50 -6.08
CA THR A 236 -9.06 -22.98 -7.24
C THR A 236 -8.84 -21.45 -7.15
N ALA A 237 -9.88 -20.67 -6.84
CA ALA A 237 -9.74 -19.21 -6.69
C ALA A 237 -8.85 -18.80 -5.50
N ALA A 238 -8.93 -19.54 -4.39
CA ALA A 238 -8.12 -19.31 -3.19
C ALA A 238 -6.65 -19.70 -3.42
N ASP A 239 -6.40 -20.79 -4.15
CA ASP A 239 -5.06 -21.25 -4.50
C ASP A 239 -4.40 -20.32 -5.51
N ASP A 240 -5.14 -19.85 -6.52
CA ASP A 240 -4.66 -18.83 -7.45
C ASP A 240 -4.34 -17.51 -6.72
N LEU A 241 -5.23 -17.05 -5.83
CA LEU A 241 -4.98 -15.86 -5.01
C LEU A 241 -3.71 -16.05 -4.18
N ARG A 242 -3.56 -17.19 -3.50
CA ARG A 242 -2.36 -17.51 -2.73
C ARG A 242 -1.11 -17.50 -3.61
N GLY A 243 -1.17 -18.09 -4.79
CA GLY A 243 -0.08 -18.07 -5.77
C GLY A 243 0.31 -16.64 -6.17
N ASN A 244 -0.68 -15.78 -6.44
CA ASN A 244 -0.44 -14.36 -6.71
C ASN A 244 0.22 -13.64 -5.53
N LEU A 245 -0.30 -13.81 -4.31
CA LEU A 245 0.30 -13.21 -3.12
C LEU A 245 1.74 -13.66 -2.89
N LEU A 246 2.02 -14.95 -3.07
CA LEU A 246 3.38 -15.48 -2.99
C LEU A 246 4.28 -14.90 -4.08
N SER A 247 3.75 -14.69 -5.30
CA SER A 247 4.52 -14.09 -6.40
C SER A 247 4.92 -12.65 -6.12
N ILE A 248 4.07 -11.86 -5.44
CA ILE A 248 4.39 -10.48 -5.02
C ILE A 248 5.56 -10.47 -4.04
N LEU A 249 5.67 -11.51 -3.21
CA LEU A 249 6.72 -11.68 -2.20
C LEU A 249 7.94 -12.45 -2.72
N ALA A 250 7.89 -12.98 -3.94
CA ALA A 250 8.96 -13.81 -4.45
C ALA A 250 10.18 -12.96 -4.76
N ALA A 251 11.36 -13.41 -4.31
CA ALA A 251 12.60 -12.85 -4.82
C ALA A 251 12.70 -13.12 -6.33
N PRO A 252 13.19 -12.17 -7.14
CA PRO A 252 13.37 -12.40 -8.56
C PRO A 252 14.30 -13.59 -8.78
N THR A 253 13.84 -14.59 -9.54
CA THR A 253 14.59 -15.83 -9.80
C THR A 253 15.33 -15.82 -11.13
N THR A 254 15.06 -14.87 -12.01
CA THR A 254 15.68 -14.76 -13.35
C THR A 254 15.79 -13.32 -13.83
N GLY A 255 16.63 -13.08 -14.84
CA GLY A 255 16.70 -11.83 -15.60
C GLY A 255 17.34 -10.65 -14.85
N LEU A 256 17.10 -9.44 -15.36
CA LEU A 256 17.71 -8.19 -14.86
C LEU A 256 17.42 -7.93 -13.37
N ALA A 257 16.26 -8.35 -12.88
CA ALA A 257 15.89 -8.19 -11.48
C ALA A 257 16.76 -9.07 -10.55
N LEU A 258 17.02 -10.32 -10.94
CA LEU A 258 17.94 -11.20 -10.21
C LEU A 258 19.38 -10.65 -10.28
N GLU A 259 19.83 -10.21 -11.46
CA GLU A 259 21.17 -9.61 -11.61
C GLU A 259 21.32 -8.36 -10.75
N GLY A 260 20.29 -7.50 -10.72
CA GLY A 260 20.23 -6.33 -9.85
C GLY A 260 20.29 -6.69 -8.37
N LEU A 261 19.53 -7.70 -7.93
CA LEU A 261 19.57 -8.21 -6.56
C LEU A 261 20.95 -8.80 -6.19
N GLN A 262 21.54 -9.60 -7.08
CA GLN A 262 22.87 -10.17 -6.87
C GLN A 262 23.95 -9.08 -6.83
N GLY A 263 23.84 -8.07 -7.71
CA GLY A 263 24.69 -6.90 -7.70
C GLY A 263 24.59 -6.14 -6.38
N PHE A 264 23.37 -5.89 -5.92
CA PHE A 264 23.09 -5.23 -4.64
C PHE A 264 23.67 -6.02 -3.45
N ARG A 265 23.49 -7.35 -3.40
CA ARG A 265 24.07 -8.22 -2.36
C ARG A 265 25.59 -8.18 -2.31
N LYS A 266 26.25 -8.00 -3.46
CA LYS A 266 27.72 -7.90 -3.57
C LYS A 266 28.26 -6.52 -3.19
N LEU A 267 27.40 -5.50 -3.04
CA LEU A 267 27.84 -4.16 -2.65
C LEU A 267 28.44 -4.20 -1.24
N LYS A 268 29.76 -4.04 -1.16
CA LYS A 268 30.43 -3.79 0.12
C LYS A 268 30.00 -2.42 0.61
N LEU A 269 29.47 -2.37 1.83
CA LEU A 269 29.23 -1.12 2.52
C LEU A 269 30.56 -0.40 2.69
N ARG A 270 30.79 0.63 1.87
CA ARG A 270 31.87 1.56 2.15
C ARG A 270 31.48 2.24 3.46
N LYS A 271 32.41 2.33 4.41
CA LYS A 271 32.22 2.99 5.72
C LYS A 271 31.69 4.45 5.64
N ARG A 272 31.58 5.02 4.44
CA ARG A 272 31.10 6.38 4.16
C ARG A 272 29.75 6.45 3.42
N SER A 273 29.15 5.32 3.03
CA SER A 273 27.98 5.31 2.12
C SER A 273 26.61 5.38 2.79
N TYR A 274 26.50 5.19 4.11
CA TYR A 274 25.22 5.32 4.83
C TYR A 274 24.86 6.73 5.26
N ALA A 275 25.76 7.67 5.01
CA ALA A 275 25.63 9.01 5.53
C ALA A 275 24.63 9.88 4.75
N PHE A 276 24.16 9.50 3.56
CA PHE A 276 23.42 10.48 2.75
C PHE A 276 21.95 10.62 3.15
N VAL A 277 21.15 9.54 3.11
CA VAL A 277 19.72 9.66 3.42
C VAL A 277 19.48 9.98 4.90
N TYR A 278 20.18 9.30 5.80
CA TYR A 278 20.03 9.56 7.24
C TYR A 278 20.61 10.90 7.67
N ASN A 279 21.82 11.31 7.24
CA ASN A 279 22.30 12.65 7.63
C ASN A 279 21.61 13.78 6.86
N PHE A 280 21.08 13.55 5.65
CA PHE A 280 20.25 14.56 4.98
C PHE A 280 18.95 14.76 5.75
N VAL A 281 18.28 13.68 6.17
CA VAL A 281 17.07 13.74 7.01
C VAL A 281 17.38 14.36 8.38
N VAL A 282 18.46 13.96 9.05
CA VAL A 282 18.88 14.57 10.33
C VAL A 282 19.28 16.03 10.16
N SER A 283 19.97 16.41 9.08
CA SER A 283 20.33 17.80 8.80
C SER A 283 19.11 18.68 8.48
N ALA A 284 18.13 18.13 7.75
CA ALA A 284 16.87 18.79 7.44
C ALA A 284 16.01 18.99 8.70
N LEU A 285 16.00 18.00 9.60
CA LEU A 285 15.20 18.04 10.83
C LEU A 285 15.88 18.78 12.00
N ALA A 286 17.22 18.84 12.04
CA ALA A 286 17.97 19.46 13.14
C ALA A 286 18.64 20.81 12.79
N TRP A 287 18.31 21.40 11.63
CA TRP A 287 18.86 22.68 11.14
C TRP A 287 20.40 22.76 11.14
N ARG A 288 21.08 21.62 10.95
CA ARG A 288 22.54 21.56 10.81
C ARG A 288 22.93 21.44 9.34
N ARG A 289 23.86 22.28 8.87
CA ARG A 289 24.39 22.19 7.50
C ARG A 289 25.03 20.81 7.26
N PRO A 290 24.59 20.04 6.25
CA PRO A 290 25.17 18.73 5.98
C PRO A 290 26.59 18.88 5.43
N SER A 291 27.55 18.15 6.00
CA SER A 291 28.90 17.98 5.45
C SER A 291 29.09 16.54 4.96
N GLY A 292 28.33 16.15 3.94
CA GLY A 292 28.51 14.89 3.23
C GLY A 292 29.25 15.11 1.91
N ARG A 293 30.44 14.52 1.75
CA ARG A 293 31.06 14.37 0.43
C ARG A 293 30.33 13.28 -0.33
N LEU A 294 29.66 13.69 -1.39
CA LEU A 294 28.90 12.84 -2.30
C LEU A 294 29.89 12.17 -3.27
N GLU A 295 30.38 10.96 -2.97
CA GLU A 295 30.99 10.12 -4.01
C GLU A 295 29.89 9.40 -4.78
N LEU A 296 29.14 10.15 -5.58
CA LEU A 296 28.38 9.54 -6.68
C LEU A 296 29.40 9.28 -7.79
N ARG A 297 29.76 8.02 -8.03
CA ARG A 297 30.32 7.59 -9.33
C ARG A 297 29.26 7.68 -10.45
N LEU A 298 28.47 8.76 -10.45
CA LEU A 298 27.58 9.13 -11.55
C LEU A 298 28.33 9.88 -12.65
N ALA A 299 29.60 10.23 -12.43
CA ALA A 299 30.40 11.06 -13.33
C ALA A 299 30.65 10.44 -14.72
N GLU A 300 30.49 9.13 -14.89
CA GLU A 300 30.94 8.45 -16.12
C GLU A 300 29.83 8.10 -17.11
N ASN A 301 28.53 8.20 -16.75
CA ASN A 301 27.44 7.83 -17.67
C ASN A 301 26.44 8.96 -17.90
N ARG A 302 26.72 9.80 -18.91
CA ARG A 302 25.85 10.91 -19.35
C ARG A 302 24.41 10.49 -19.70
N ALA A 303 24.19 9.22 -20.07
CA ALA A 303 22.84 8.71 -20.37
C ALA A 303 21.96 8.61 -19.11
N ALA A 304 22.55 8.23 -17.97
CA ALA A 304 21.86 8.12 -16.69
C ALA A 304 21.33 9.48 -16.18
N TRP A 305 21.96 10.58 -16.60
CA TRP A 305 21.56 11.93 -16.18
C TRP A 305 20.31 12.40 -16.90
N SER A 306 20.02 11.90 -18.12
CA SER A 306 18.93 12.44 -18.93
C SER A 306 17.55 12.23 -18.27
N ALA A 307 17.30 11.06 -17.69
CA ALA A 307 16.04 10.77 -16.99
C ALA A 307 15.90 11.61 -15.72
N SER A 308 16.96 11.76 -14.93
CA SER A 308 16.95 12.58 -13.72
C SER A 308 16.82 14.08 -14.03
N MET A 309 17.42 14.56 -15.13
CA MET A 309 17.29 15.95 -15.58
C MET A 309 15.91 16.22 -16.17
N ALA A 310 15.29 15.25 -16.86
CA ALA A 310 13.91 15.33 -17.30
C ALA A 310 12.96 15.45 -16.11
N LEU A 311 13.11 14.58 -15.10
CA LEU A 311 12.31 14.64 -13.88
C LEU A 311 12.53 15.94 -13.10
N ALA A 312 13.77 16.42 -12.99
CA ALA A 312 14.06 17.71 -12.35
C ALA A 312 13.40 18.87 -13.09
N LYS A 313 13.36 18.82 -14.42
CA LYS A 313 12.65 19.81 -15.24
C LYS A 313 11.13 19.74 -15.05
N ASP A 314 10.57 18.54 -14.91
CA ASP A 314 9.14 18.36 -14.66
C ASP A 314 8.73 18.86 -13.27
N ILE A 315 9.59 18.66 -12.26
CA ILE A 315 9.32 19.07 -10.87
C ILE A 315 9.54 20.58 -10.65
N GLY A 316 10.65 21.12 -11.16
CA GLY A 316 11.12 22.47 -10.79
C GLY A 316 11.36 23.41 -11.97
N GLY A 317 11.03 22.98 -13.19
CA GLY A 317 11.26 23.75 -14.40
C GLY A 317 12.73 23.82 -14.82
N GLN A 318 12.99 24.55 -15.91
CA GLN A 318 14.31 24.65 -16.54
C GLN A 318 15.39 25.23 -15.63
N LYS A 319 15.03 26.21 -14.77
CA LYS A 319 15.98 26.87 -13.88
C LYS A 319 16.50 25.92 -12.79
N TYR A 320 15.62 25.06 -12.26
CA TYR A 320 15.99 24.05 -11.27
C TYR A 320 16.87 22.95 -11.88
N ALA A 321 16.49 22.44 -13.06
CA ALA A 321 17.30 21.46 -13.79
C ALA A 321 18.70 22.00 -14.14
N ALA A 322 18.81 23.27 -14.54
CA ALA A 322 20.10 23.91 -14.83
C ALA A 322 20.99 24.06 -13.59
N SER A 323 20.44 24.53 -12.47
CA SER A 323 21.18 24.66 -11.20
C SER A 323 21.63 23.31 -10.65
N LEU A 324 20.79 22.28 -10.78
CA LEU A 324 21.14 20.91 -10.41
C LEU A 324 22.28 20.37 -11.28
N ARG A 325 22.25 20.65 -12.59
CA ARG A 325 23.31 20.26 -13.53
C ARG A 325 24.65 20.93 -13.23
N GLU A 326 24.67 22.22 -12.96
CA GLU A 326 25.90 22.94 -12.57
C GLU A 326 26.48 22.36 -11.27
N SER A 327 25.63 22.14 -10.26
CA SER A 327 26.02 21.56 -8.97
C SER A 327 26.60 20.14 -9.09
N LEU A 328 26.20 19.38 -10.11
CA LEU A 328 26.70 18.04 -10.40
C LEU A 328 28.00 18.05 -11.22
N LEU A 329 28.31 19.14 -11.93
CA LEU A 329 29.54 19.29 -12.73
C LEU A 329 30.70 19.93 -11.95
N GLU A 330 30.41 20.73 -10.93
CA GLU A 330 31.41 21.36 -10.05
C GLU A 330 31.98 20.40 -8.97
N ARG A 331 31.54 19.13 -8.95
CA ARG A 331 31.93 18.12 -7.96
C ARG A 331 32.59 16.91 -8.60
#